data_AF-Q46ED5-F1
#
_entry.id   AF-Q46ED5-F1
#
_cell.length_a   1.000
_cell.length_b   1.000
_cell.length_c   1.000
_cell.angle_alpha   90.00
_cell.angle_beta   90.00
_cell.angle_gamma   90.00
#
_symmetry.space_group_name_H-M   'P 1'
#
loop_
_entity.id
_entity.type
_entity.pdbx_description
1 polymer ?
#
loop_
_entity_poly.entity_id
_entity_poly.type
_entity_poly.pdbx_seq_one_letter_code
_entity_poly.pdbx_strand_id
1 'polypeptide(L)'
;MTRKLLIKLTIDLFMTVLMLAAMAYNLTGNMIHELLGVSLFALFIVHSILNRRWYQTVIKRKHNTRRVLNTAVNLLLFVMMLMLLVSSVLVSRSLFAFIPVDGGLIARQIHILAAYWGFILISIHLGMHWGMIIGMVQRIPGIPSPNRGRTFAVRVMAVLIAVYGVYAFFERGVGSKLILYYTYSYWNFDESAMFFFTDYLSIMGVCICVTYYVLKFVQNRKMQRLSMNNQ
;
A
#
# COMPACT_ATOMS: atom_id res chain seq x y z
N MET A 1 -18.53 15.42 -5.38
CA MET A 1 -17.73 14.94 -4.23
C MET A 1 -17.40 16.13 -3.34
N THR A 2 -17.27 15.95 -2.03
CA THR A 2 -16.85 17.05 -1.15
C THR A 2 -15.37 17.37 -1.38
N ARG A 3 -14.99 18.65 -1.42
CA ARG A 3 -13.59 19.08 -1.63
C ARG A 3 -12.61 18.38 -0.68
N LYS A 4 -13.04 18.19 0.58
CA LYS A 4 -12.26 17.49 1.61
C LYS A 4 -11.95 16.02 1.27
N LEU A 5 -12.90 15.30 0.65
CA LEU A 5 -12.68 13.91 0.24
C LEU A 5 -11.68 13.83 -0.92
N LEU A 6 -11.78 14.73 -1.89
CA LEU A 6 -10.84 14.80 -3.01
C LEU A 6 -9.41 15.02 -2.51
N ILE A 7 -9.19 15.99 -1.61
CA ILE A 7 -7.86 16.26 -1.04
C ILE A 7 -7.27 15.01 -0.38
N LYS A 8 -8.07 14.27 0.41
CA LYS A 8 -7.59 13.03 1.05
C LYS A 8 -7.15 11.99 0.04
N LEU A 9 -7.97 11.74 -0.97
CA LEU A 9 -7.66 10.76 -2.01
C LEU A 9 -6.46 11.16 -2.85
N THR A 10 -6.30 12.44 -3.13
CA THR A 10 -5.11 12.96 -3.81
C THR A 10 -3.86 12.70 -2.98
N ILE A 11 -3.89 12.98 -1.66
CA ILE A 11 -2.77 12.69 -0.76
C ILE A 11 -2.49 11.18 -0.73
N ASP A 12 -3.51 10.34 -0.59
CA ASP A 12 -3.36 8.88 -0.56
C ASP A 12 -2.73 8.34 -1.86
N LEU A 13 -3.13 8.90 -3.01
CA LEU A 13 -2.54 8.59 -4.30
C LEU A 13 -1.06 8.98 -4.37
N PHE A 14 -0.72 10.23 -4.02
CA PHE A 14 0.67 10.69 -4.01
C PHE A 14 1.53 9.88 -3.05
N MET A 15 1.03 9.56 -1.86
CA MET A 15 1.74 8.70 -0.91
C MET A 15 1.99 7.29 -1.48
N THR A 16 1.00 6.71 -2.16
CA THR A 16 1.15 5.39 -2.80
C THR A 16 2.22 5.43 -3.91
N VAL A 17 2.20 6.47 -4.74
CA VAL A 17 3.19 6.66 -5.81
C VAL A 17 4.60 6.90 -5.23
N LEU A 18 4.73 7.74 -4.21
CA LEU A 18 6.01 7.99 -3.54
C LEU A 18 6.56 6.74 -2.87
N MET A 19 5.71 5.95 -2.20
CA MET A 19 6.13 4.66 -1.64
C MET A 19 6.65 3.73 -2.74
N LEU A 20 5.93 3.59 -3.85
CA LEU A 20 6.36 2.75 -4.97
C LEU A 20 7.68 3.24 -5.58
N ALA A 21 7.85 4.56 -5.74
CA ALA A 21 9.09 5.15 -6.21
C ALA A 21 10.24 4.94 -5.22
N ALA A 22 9.98 5.04 -3.91
CA ALA A 22 10.98 4.81 -2.87
C ALA A 22 11.47 3.34 -2.83
N MET A 23 10.63 2.37 -3.24
CA MET A 23 11.07 0.97 -3.39
C MET A 23 12.19 0.81 -4.43
N ALA A 24 12.28 1.74 -5.40
CA ALA A 24 13.27 1.74 -6.48
C ALA A 24 14.62 2.34 -6.05
N TYR A 25 15.12 2.01 -4.85
CA TYR A 25 16.37 2.55 -4.30
C TYR A 25 17.55 2.38 -5.27
N ASN A 26 17.71 1.20 -5.85
CA ASN A 26 18.83 0.90 -6.74
C ASN A 26 18.77 1.67 -8.08
N LEU A 27 17.58 2.15 -8.49
CA LEU A 27 17.39 2.99 -9.68
C LEU A 27 17.53 4.47 -9.38
N THR A 28 17.04 4.91 -8.21
CA THR A 28 16.98 6.32 -7.82
C THR A 28 18.27 6.80 -7.15
N GLY A 29 19.04 5.89 -6.55
CA GLY A 29 20.22 6.22 -5.77
C GLY A 29 19.89 6.89 -4.44
N ASN A 30 20.92 7.13 -3.62
CA ASN A 30 20.73 7.51 -2.23
C ASN A 30 20.00 8.85 -2.05
N MET A 31 20.44 9.90 -2.75
CA MET A 31 19.89 11.25 -2.59
C MET A 31 18.41 11.33 -2.97
N ILE A 32 18.05 10.77 -4.13
CA ILE A 32 16.65 10.80 -4.61
C ILE A 32 15.77 9.95 -3.70
N HIS A 33 16.22 8.76 -3.29
CA HIS A 33 15.48 7.92 -2.35
C HIS A 33 15.19 8.64 -1.02
N GLU A 34 16.18 9.33 -0.46
CA GLU A 34 15.99 10.11 0.77
C GLU A 34 15.00 11.27 0.57
N LEU A 35 15.05 11.98 -0.55
CA LEU A 35 14.08 13.03 -0.87
C LEU A 35 12.66 12.48 -1.04
N LEU A 36 12.50 11.34 -1.71
CA LEU A 36 11.22 10.63 -1.82
C LEU A 36 10.69 10.23 -0.44
N GLY A 37 11.56 9.71 0.43
CA GLY A 37 11.22 9.35 1.81
C GLY A 37 10.76 10.55 2.64
N VAL A 38 11.50 11.66 2.62
CA VAL A 38 11.12 12.91 3.30
C VAL A 38 9.77 13.43 2.80
N SER A 39 9.57 13.42 1.48
CA SER A 39 8.30 13.83 0.86
C SER A 39 7.14 12.93 1.29
N LEU A 40 7.36 11.61 1.34
CA LEU A 40 6.38 10.63 1.80
C LEU A 40 6.01 10.86 3.26
N PHE A 41 6.99 11.10 4.15
CA PHE A 41 6.73 11.36 5.56
C PHE A 41 5.99 12.67 5.80
N ALA A 42 6.33 13.73 5.05
CA ALA A 42 5.59 14.99 5.11
C ALA A 42 4.11 14.80 4.75
N LEU A 43 3.82 14.09 3.65
CA LEU A 43 2.44 13.75 3.26
C LEU A 43 1.75 12.85 4.30
N PHE A 44 2.46 11.90 4.90
CA PHE A 44 1.90 11.04 5.96
C PHE A 44 1.50 11.84 7.21
N ILE A 45 2.30 12.84 7.61
CA ILE A 45 1.95 13.75 8.72
C ILE A 45 0.68 14.52 8.37
N VAL A 46 0.61 15.12 7.18
CA VAL A 46 -0.59 15.84 6.71
C VAL A 46 -1.80 14.92 6.68
N HIS A 47 -1.66 13.72 6.11
CA HIS A 47 -2.70 12.69 6.09
C HIS A 47 -3.19 12.37 7.51
N SER A 48 -2.28 12.17 8.45
CA SER A 48 -2.59 11.85 9.85
C SER A 48 -3.38 12.99 10.53
N ILE A 49 -2.98 14.24 10.31
CA ILE A 49 -3.68 15.42 10.83
C ILE A 49 -5.09 15.54 10.24
N LEU A 50 -5.25 15.37 8.92
CA LEU A 50 -6.55 15.40 8.23
C LEU A 50 -7.49 14.27 8.69
N ASN A 51 -6.92 13.20 9.23
CA ASN A 51 -7.62 12.04 9.75
C ASN A 51 -7.65 11.98 11.29
N ARG A 52 -7.30 13.06 12.01
CA ARG A 52 -7.27 13.08 13.50
C ARG A 52 -8.54 12.60 14.20
N ARG A 53 -9.71 12.85 13.60
CA ARG A 53 -11.02 12.41 14.14
C ARG A 53 -11.15 10.88 14.18
N TRP A 54 -10.46 10.18 13.28
CA TRP A 54 -10.46 8.71 13.26
C TRP A 54 -9.89 8.15 14.57
N TYR A 55 -8.79 8.70 15.08
CA TYR A 55 -8.17 8.25 16.34
C TYR A 55 -9.15 8.34 17.53
N GLN A 56 -9.95 9.40 17.60
CA GLN A 56 -11.00 9.55 18.63
C GLN A 56 -12.09 8.48 18.52
N THR A 57 -12.35 7.98 17.31
CA THR A 57 -13.38 6.96 17.05
C THR A 57 -12.87 5.53 17.17
N VAL A 58 -11.56 5.30 17.22
CA VAL A 58 -10.97 3.98 17.50
C VAL A 58 -11.34 3.51 18.90
N ILE A 59 -11.43 4.43 19.85
CA ILE A 59 -11.75 4.17 21.27
C ILE A 59 -13.24 3.81 21.47
N LYS A 60 -14.13 4.21 20.56
CA LYS A 60 -15.59 3.97 20.69
C LYS A 60 -15.98 2.59 20.17
N ARG A 61 -16.27 1.66 21.10
CA ARG A 61 -16.64 0.25 20.86
C ARG A 61 -17.97 0.09 20.10
N LYS A 62 -17.92 -0.25 18.82
CA LYS A 62 -18.95 -1.05 18.15
C LYS A 62 -18.26 -2.10 17.25
N HIS A 63 -18.48 -3.37 17.58
CA HIS A 63 -17.83 -4.52 16.93
C HIS A 63 -18.43 -4.78 15.54
N ASN A 64 -17.87 -4.14 14.52
CA ASN A 64 -18.06 -4.54 13.12
C ASN A 64 -16.76 -5.12 12.61
N THR A 65 -16.75 -6.37 12.14
CA THR A 65 -15.56 -7.08 11.63
C THR A 65 -14.77 -6.26 10.61
N ARG A 66 -15.46 -5.56 9.69
CA ARG A 66 -14.82 -4.68 8.71
C ARG A 66 -14.12 -3.48 9.38
N ARG A 67 -14.72 -2.93 10.45
CA ARG A 67 -14.13 -1.81 11.20
C ARG A 67 -12.90 -2.28 11.98
N VAL A 68 -12.95 -3.47 12.59
CA VAL A 68 -11.79 -4.05 13.28
C VAL A 68 -10.64 -4.27 12.31
N LEU A 69 -10.88 -4.87 11.15
CA LEU A 69 -9.83 -5.08 10.14
C LEU A 69 -9.25 -3.75 9.64
N ASN A 70 -10.11 -2.78 9.31
CA ASN A 70 -9.66 -1.47 8.87
C ASN A 70 -8.81 -0.77 9.96
N THR A 71 -9.22 -0.89 11.22
CA THR A 71 -8.46 -0.34 12.34
C THR A 71 -7.12 -1.03 12.53
N ALA A 72 -7.07 -2.36 12.43
CA ALA A 72 -5.83 -3.12 12.52
C ALA A 72 -4.84 -2.74 11.41
N VAL A 73 -5.28 -2.71 10.16
CA VAL A 73 -4.42 -2.33 9.01
C VAL A 73 -3.92 -0.89 9.17
N ASN A 74 -4.78 0.05 9.55
CA ASN A 74 -4.35 1.44 9.73
C ASN A 74 -3.35 1.60 10.89
N LEU A 75 -3.53 0.87 11.99
CA LEU A 75 -2.60 0.89 13.12
C LEU A 75 -1.25 0.26 12.73
N LEU A 76 -1.27 -0.88 12.03
CA LEU A 76 -0.05 -1.50 11.52
C LEU A 76 0.67 -0.60 10.53
N LEU A 77 -0.04 0.06 9.62
CA LEU A 77 0.54 1.07 8.72
C LEU A 77 1.19 2.21 9.48
N PHE A 78 0.51 2.72 10.52
CA PHE A 78 1.06 3.77 11.35
C PHE A 78 2.38 3.33 12.02
N VAL A 79 2.41 2.11 12.57
CA VAL A 79 3.64 1.54 13.16
C VAL A 79 4.74 1.37 12.10
N MET A 80 4.43 0.82 10.92
CA MET A 80 5.41 0.68 9.84
C MET A 80 5.98 2.04 9.39
N MET A 81 5.14 3.07 9.29
CA MET A 81 5.58 4.42 8.95
C MET A 81 6.49 5.03 10.02
N LEU A 82 6.24 4.77 11.31
CA LEU A 82 7.14 5.19 12.38
C LEU A 82 8.48 4.43 12.34
N MET A 83 8.45 3.11 12.12
CA MET A 83 9.66 2.30 11.97
C MET A 83 10.48 2.78 10.77
N LEU A 84 9.83 3.07 9.64
CA LEU A 84 10.47 3.68 8.47
C LEU A 84 11.08 5.03 8.82
N LEU A 85 10.34 5.93 9.46
CA LEU A 85 10.85 7.27 9.80
C LEU A 85 12.10 7.21 10.67
N VAL A 86 12.08 6.41 11.73
CA VAL A 86 13.24 6.25 12.64
C VAL A 86 14.41 5.60 11.90
N SER A 87 14.17 4.48 11.22
CA SER A 87 15.24 3.76 10.53
C SER A 87 15.81 4.54 9.33
N SER A 88 15.01 5.34 8.62
CA SER A 88 15.48 6.22 7.54
C SER A 88 16.48 7.25 8.03
N VAL A 89 16.24 7.87 9.20
CA VAL A 89 17.17 8.85 9.78
C VAL A 89 18.49 8.15 10.16
N LEU A 90 18.42 6.94 10.71
CA LEU A 90 19.60 6.18 11.14
C LEU A 90 20.43 5.59 9.98
N VAL A 91 19.83 5.37 8.81
CA VAL A 91 20.49 4.81 7.62
C VAL A 91 20.90 5.91 6.62
N SER A 92 20.35 7.12 6.76
CA SER A 92 20.61 8.23 5.84
C SER A 92 22.09 8.60 5.79
N ARG A 93 22.57 8.86 4.57
CA ARG A 93 23.96 9.22 4.28
C ARG A 93 24.10 10.55 3.55
N SER A 94 23.01 11.14 3.04
CA SER A 94 23.08 12.40 2.28
C SER A 94 22.41 13.55 3.03
N LEU A 95 21.09 13.51 3.23
CA LEU A 95 20.30 14.57 3.84
C LEU A 95 20.58 14.74 5.34
N PHE A 96 20.85 13.64 6.06
CA PHE A 96 21.13 13.67 7.49
C PHE A 96 22.59 13.35 7.84
N ALA A 97 23.52 13.54 6.89
CA ALA A 97 24.95 13.25 7.06
C ALA A 97 25.61 14.00 8.23
N PHE A 98 24.99 15.06 8.74
CA PHE A 98 25.45 15.85 9.88
C PHE A 98 25.17 15.20 11.25
N ILE A 99 24.35 14.14 11.30
CA ILE A 99 24.04 13.39 12.52
C ILE A 99 25.06 12.26 12.65
N PRO A 100 25.94 12.23 13.68
CA PRO A 100 26.98 11.23 13.83
C PRO A 100 26.42 9.91 14.40
N VAL A 101 25.43 9.33 13.72
CA VAL A 101 24.77 8.09 14.11
C VAL A 101 24.80 7.13 12.93
N ASP A 102 25.51 6.01 13.11
CA ASP A 102 25.46 4.89 12.17
C ASP A 102 24.49 3.83 12.70
N GLY A 103 23.32 3.72 12.07
CA GLY A 103 22.33 2.71 12.41
C GLY A 103 22.78 1.27 12.10
N GLY A 104 23.88 1.11 11.35
CA GLY A 104 24.47 -0.17 11.01
C GLY A 104 23.51 -1.12 10.28
N LEU A 105 23.81 -2.41 10.37
CA LEU A 105 23.02 -3.45 9.70
C LEU A 105 21.60 -3.58 10.26
N ILE A 106 21.41 -3.35 11.56
CA ILE A 106 20.10 -3.51 12.22
C ILE A 106 19.11 -2.46 11.72
N ALA A 107 19.51 -1.18 11.67
CA ALA A 107 18.61 -0.13 11.16
C ALA A 107 18.24 -0.39 9.69
N ARG A 108 19.19 -0.87 8.88
CA ARG A 108 18.94 -1.24 7.48
C ARG A 108 17.97 -2.41 7.35
N GLN A 109 18.09 -3.44 8.18
CA GLN A 109 17.15 -4.56 8.21
C GLN A 109 15.75 -4.10 8.61
N ILE A 110 15.63 -3.30 9.69
CA ILE A 110 14.36 -2.73 10.13
C ILE A 110 13.74 -1.87 9.02
N HIS A 111 14.54 -1.04 8.34
CA HIS A 111 14.09 -0.21 7.24
C HIS A 111 13.50 -1.04 6.10
N ILE A 112 14.21 -2.10 5.68
CA ILE A 112 13.75 -2.98 4.59
C ILE A 112 12.49 -3.74 5.02
N LEU A 113 12.47 -4.31 6.23
CA LEU A 113 11.28 -4.98 6.76
C LEU A 113 10.06 -4.03 6.73
N ALA A 114 10.22 -2.83 7.28
CA ALA A 114 9.15 -1.85 7.37
C ALA A 114 8.72 -1.33 5.99
N ALA A 115 9.64 -1.20 5.03
CA ALA A 115 9.34 -0.80 3.65
C ALA A 115 8.47 -1.84 2.95
N TYR A 116 8.85 -3.12 3.01
CA TYR A 116 8.11 -4.20 2.35
C TYR A 116 6.77 -4.47 3.03
N TRP A 117 6.70 -4.49 4.36
CA TRP A 117 5.42 -4.58 5.06
C TRP A 117 4.54 -3.35 4.82
N GLY A 118 5.12 -2.15 4.82
CA GLY A 118 4.41 -0.91 4.48
C GLY A 118 3.80 -0.97 3.08
N PHE A 119 4.56 -1.44 2.08
CA PHE A 119 4.09 -1.64 0.71
C PHE A 119 2.92 -2.62 0.62
N ILE A 120 3.01 -3.78 1.28
CA ILE A 120 1.91 -4.77 1.31
C ILE A 120 0.69 -4.21 2.02
N LEU A 121 0.87 -3.55 3.17
CA LEU A 121 -0.24 -2.99 3.94
C LEU A 121 -0.92 -1.81 3.22
N ILE A 122 -0.19 -0.99 2.45
CA ILE A 122 -0.77 0.05 1.58
C ILE A 122 -1.62 -0.61 0.50
N SER A 123 -1.12 -1.69 -0.12
CA SER A 123 -1.86 -2.45 -1.13
C SER A 123 -3.15 -3.05 -0.57
N ILE A 124 -3.10 -3.62 0.64
CA ILE A 124 -4.27 -4.11 1.37
C ILE A 124 -5.22 -2.95 1.68
N HIS A 125 -4.72 -1.84 2.23
CA HIS A 125 -5.51 -0.65 2.54
C HIS A 125 -6.28 -0.14 1.31
N LEU A 126 -5.60 -0.04 0.16
CA LEU A 126 -6.21 0.33 -1.11
C LEU A 126 -7.29 -0.68 -1.53
N GLY A 127 -7.03 -1.99 -1.37
CA GLY A 127 -8.00 -3.07 -1.58
C GLY A 127 -9.26 -2.97 -0.71
N MET A 128 -9.13 -2.56 0.55
CA MET A 128 -10.28 -2.35 1.45
C MET A 128 -11.21 -1.23 1.00
N HIS A 129 -10.64 -0.23 0.33
CA HIS A 129 -11.31 0.95 -0.20
C HIS A 129 -11.66 0.84 -1.69
N TRP A 130 -11.30 -0.26 -2.36
CA TRP A 130 -11.44 -0.43 -3.81
C TRP A 130 -12.88 -0.26 -4.33
N GLY A 131 -13.88 -0.74 -3.58
CA GLY A 131 -15.29 -0.57 -3.94
C GLY A 131 -15.73 0.90 -3.99
N MET A 132 -15.16 1.75 -3.13
CA MET A 132 -15.39 3.20 -3.15
C MET A 132 -14.74 3.82 -4.38
N ILE A 133 -13.51 3.42 -4.71
CA ILE A 133 -12.76 3.91 -5.86
C ILE A 133 -13.50 3.57 -7.17
N ILE A 134 -13.94 2.32 -7.35
CA ILE A 134 -14.73 1.93 -8.53
C ILE A 134 -16.00 2.79 -8.63
N GLY A 135 -16.74 2.94 -7.53
CA GLY A 135 -17.98 3.73 -7.51
C GLY A 135 -17.74 5.22 -7.80
N MET A 136 -16.55 5.74 -7.50
CA MET A 136 -16.16 7.10 -7.83
C MET A 136 -15.76 7.25 -9.30
N VAL A 137 -14.98 6.32 -9.83
CA VAL A 137 -14.56 6.30 -11.24
C VAL A 137 -15.80 6.22 -12.15
N GLN A 138 -16.78 5.36 -11.82
CA GLN A 138 -18.03 5.24 -12.57
C GLN A 138 -18.89 6.53 -12.61
N ARG A 139 -18.62 7.50 -11.72
CA ARG A 139 -19.33 8.79 -11.67
C ARG A 139 -18.59 9.90 -12.41
N ILE A 140 -17.43 9.63 -12.99
CA ILE A 140 -16.68 10.61 -13.79
C ILE A 140 -17.41 10.80 -15.14
N PRO A 141 -17.77 12.05 -15.51
CA PRO A 141 -18.39 12.32 -16.80
C PRO A 141 -17.49 11.84 -17.95
N GLY A 142 -18.06 11.15 -18.93
CA GLY A 142 -17.33 10.63 -20.09
C GLY A 142 -16.79 9.20 -19.93
N ILE A 143 -16.92 8.56 -18.77
CA ILE A 143 -16.65 7.12 -18.64
C ILE A 143 -17.90 6.33 -19.07
N PRO A 144 -17.84 5.53 -20.15
CA PRO A 144 -19.00 4.75 -20.59
C PRO A 144 -19.44 3.77 -19.51
N SER A 145 -20.75 3.54 -19.41
CA SER A 145 -21.30 2.51 -18.53
C SER A 145 -20.69 1.13 -18.84
N PRO A 146 -20.56 0.25 -17.85
CA PRO A 146 -19.93 -1.05 -18.05
C PRO A 146 -20.74 -1.91 -19.04
N ASN A 147 -20.20 -2.14 -20.23
CA ASN A 147 -20.72 -3.14 -21.18
C ASN A 147 -20.24 -4.56 -20.75
N ARG A 148 -20.99 -5.61 -21.07
CA ARG A 148 -20.64 -7.02 -20.80
C ARG A 148 -19.26 -7.37 -21.36
N GLY A 149 -18.98 -7.00 -22.61
CA GLY A 149 -17.68 -7.25 -23.26
C GLY A 149 -16.51 -6.53 -22.58
N ARG A 150 -16.67 -5.23 -22.29
CA ARG A 150 -15.66 -4.43 -21.56
C ARG A 150 -15.41 -4.97 -20.16
N THR A 151 -16.45 -5.40 -19.47
CA THR A 151 -16.34 -6.01 -18.13
C THR A 151 -15.59 -7.34 -18.19
N PHE A 152 -15.86 -8.16 -19.21
CA PHE A 152 -15.14 -9.41 -19.43
C PHE A 152 -13.64 -9.15 -19.71
N ALA A 153 -13.33 -8.23 -20.63
CA ALA A 153 -11.96 -7.85 -20.95
C ALA A 153 -11.18 -7.35 -19.71
N VAL A 154 -11.78 -6.47 -18.90
CA VAL A 154 -11.17 -5.99 -17.66
C VAL A 154 -10.93 -7.13 -16.66
N ARG A 155 -11.82 -8.12 -16.59
CA ARG A 155 -11.62 -9.29 -15.73
C ARG A 155 -10.48 -10.19 -16.22
N VAL A 156 -10.42 -10.46 -17.53
CA VAL A 156 -9.32 -11.24 -18.12
C VAL A 156 -7.99 -10.54 -17.86
N MET A 157 -7.91 -9.23 -18.10
CA MET A 157 -6.72 -8.44 -17.81
C MET A 157 -6.35 -8.46 -16.32
N ALA A 158 -7.34 -8.35 -15.41
CA ALA A 158 -7.09 -8.46 -13.98
C ALA A 158 -6.55 -9.85 -13.58
N VAL A 159 -7.02 -10.93 -14.22
CA VAL A 159 -6.48 -12.28 -14.00
C VAL A 159 -5.05 -12.39 -14.50
N LEU A 160 -4.74 -11.86 -15.70
CA LEU A 160 -3.38 -11.87 -16.24
C LEU A 160 -2.42 -11.09 -15.33
N ILE A 161 -2.80 -9.89 -14.88
CA ILE A 161 -2.03 -9.09 -13.91
C ILE A 161 -1.85 -9.86 -12.60
N ALA A 162 -2.88 -10.57 -12.14
CA ALA A 162 -2.79 -11.34 -10.91
C ALA A 162 -1.82 -12.52 -11.02
N VAL A 163 -1.89 -13.28 -12.12
CA VAL A 163 -0.97 -14.40 -12.39
C VAL A 163 0.47 -13.90 -12.47
N TYR A 164 0.70 -12.82 -13.23
CA TYR A 164 2.01 -12.20 -13.33
C TYR A 164 2.50 -11.64 -11.99
N GLY A 165 1.63 -11.00 -11.21
CA GLY A 165 1.97 -10.48 -9.89
C GLY A 165 2.37 -11.56 -8.90
N VAL A 166 1.77 -12.76 -8.97
CA VAL A 166 2.20 -13.91 -8.17
C VAL A 166 3.59 -14.38 -8.59
N TYR A 167 3.85 -14.51 -9.89
CA TYR A 167 5.19 -14.81 -10.41
C TYR A 167 6.23 -13.77 -9.92
N ALA A 168 5.95 -12.48 -10.12
CA ALA A 168 6.82 -11.39 -9.70
C ALA A 168 7.07 -11.38 -8.19
N PHE A 169 6.09 -11.77 -7.36
CA PHE A 169 6.26 -11.86 -5.91
C PHE A 169 7.37 -12.84 -5.50
N PHE A 170 7.41 -14.00 -6.17
CA PHE A 170 8.43 -15.03 -5.93
C PHE A 170 9.77 -14.63 -6.54
N GLU A 171 9.78 -14.16 -7.78
CA GLU A 171 11.00 -13.76 -8.50
C GLU A 171 11.73 -12.62 -7.76
N ARG A 172 10.98 -11.64 -7.26
CA ARG A 172 11.54 -10.51 -6.48
C ARG A 172 11.92 -10.89 -5.04
N GLY A 173 11.64 -12.12 -4.61
CA GLY A 173 11.86 -12.57 -3.24
C GLY A 173 11.13 -11.70 -2.22
N VAL A 174 9.92 -11.22 -2.51
CA VAL A 174 9.19 -10.34 -1.57
C VAL A 174 8.93 -11.07 -0.26
N GLY A 175 8.56 -12.36 -0.34
CA GLY A 175 8.31 -13.20 0.82
C GLY A 175 9.52 -13.28 1.77
N SER A 176 10.73 -13.45 1.25
CA SER A 176 11.94 -13.56 2.08
C SER A 176 12.29 -12.24 2.76
N LYS A 177 12.00 -11.10 2.13
CA LYS A 177 12.21 -9.75 2.68
C LYS A 177 11.21 -9.41 3.79
N LEU A 178 9.97 -9.93 3.71
CA LEU A 178 8.96 -9.76 4.77
C LEU A 178 9.32 -10.46 6.08
N ILE A 179 10.16 -11.49 6.03
CA ILE A 179 10.60 -12.27 7.20
C ILE A 179 12.09 -12.08 7.53
N LEU A 180 12.76 -11.11 6.89
CA LEU A 180 14.20 -10.84 7.05
C LEU A 180 15.14 -12.02 6.76
N TYR A 181 14.69 -13.00 5.98
CA TYR A 181 15.51 -14.17 5.63
C TYR A 181 16.62 -13.81 4.64
N TYR A 182 16.33 -12.94 3.67
CA TYR A 182 17.32 -12.46 2.70
C TYR A 182 17.12 -10.97 2.40
N THR A 183 17.96 -10.14 3.00
CA THR A 183 17.85 -8.68 2.92
C THR A 183 18.69 -8.09 1.78
N TYR A 184 19.66 -8.85 1.26
CA TYR A 184 20.62 -8.38 0.26
C TYR A 184 20.26 -8.88 -1.14
N SER A 185 19.35 -8.19 -1.83
CA SER A 185 19.07 -8.49 -3.24
C SER A 185 20.29 -8.16 -4.09
N TYR A 186 20.87 -9.13 -4.80
CA TYR A 186 21.70 -8.82 -5.97
C TYR A 186 20.82 -8.03 -6.94
N TRP A 187 21.14 -6.76 -7.14
CA TRP A 187 20.46 -5.93 -8.12
C TRP A 187 21.11 -6.19 -9.47
N ASN A 188 20.32 -6.60 -10.45
CA ASN A 188 20.80 -6.69 -11.82
C ASN A 188 20.82 -5.28 -12.42
N PHE A 189 22.01 -4.70 -12.60
CA PHE A 189 22.16 -3.32 -13.09
C PHE A 189 21.67 -3.14 -14.54
N ASP A 190 21.43 -4.23 -15.27
CA ASP A 190 20.85 -4.23 -16.62
C ASP A 190 19.32 -4.24 -16.63
N GLU A 191 18.68 -4.25 -15.46
CA GLU A 191 17.22 -4.32 -15.37
C GLU A 191 16.57 -2.96 -15.70
N SER A 192 15.70 -2.95 -16.71
CA SER A 192 14.93 -1.77 -17.08
C SER A 192 13.97 -1.37 -15.96
N ALA A 193 13.92 -0.07 -15.64
CA ALA A 193 13.00 0.51 -14.68
C ALA A 193 11.53 0.12 -14.94
N MET A 194 11.17 -0.10 -16.22
CA MET A 194 9.83 -0.52 -16.59
C MET A 194 9.46 -1.87 -15.99
N PHE A 195 10.33 -2.88 -16.07
CA PHE A 195 10.08 -4.20 -15.47
C PHE A 195 9.96 -4.13 -13.95
N PHE A 196 10.82 -3.32 -13.31
CA PHE A 196 10.71 -3.06 -11.87
C PHE A 196 9.33 -2.54 -11.48
N PHE A 197 8.86 -1.46 -12.11
CA PHE A 197 7.56 -0.89 -11.76
C PHE A 197 6.40 -1.83 -12.13
N THR A 198 6.49 -2.56 -13.25
CA THR A 198 5.48 -3.54 -13.65
C THR A 198 5.35 -4.67 -12.63
N ASP A 199 6.46 -5.17 -12.09
CA ASP A 199 6.44 -6.22 -11.06
C ASP A 199 5.76 -5.75 -9.78
N TYR A 200 6.21 -4.63 -9.22
CA TYR A 200 5.64 -4.12 -7.98
C TYR A 200 4.18 -3.66 -8.16
N LEU A 201 3.81 -3.05 -9.29
CA LEU A 201 2.41 -2.73 -9.58
C LEU A 201 1.54 -3.99 -9.68
N SER A 202 2.06 -5.06 -10.26
CA SER A 202 1.33 -6.33 -10.38
C SER A 202 1.17 -7.02 -9.03
N ILE A 203 2.20 -7.01 -8.18
CA ILE A 203 2.14 -7.51 -6.80
C ILE A 203 1.10 -6.70 -6.00
N MET A 204 1.16 -5.38 -6.09
CA MET A 204 0.16 -4.49 -5.47
C MET A 204 -1.25 -4.82 -5.97
N GLY A 205 -1.41 -5.03 -7.28
CA GLY A 205 -2.66 -5.46 -7.90
C GLY A 205 -3.23 -6.76 -7.32
N VAL A 206 -2.38 -7.78 -7.14
CA VAL A 206 -2.76 -9.04 -6.48
C VAL A 206 -3.28 -8.78 -5.07
N CYS A 207 -2.53 -8.03 -4.26
CA CYS A 207 -2.92 -7.71 -2.88
C CYS A 207 -4.26 -6.96 -2.82
N ILE A 208 -4.47 -5.98 -3.72
CA ILE A 208 -5.73 -5.23 -3.85
C ILE A 208 -6.88 -6.17 -4.19
N CYS A 209 -6.72 -7.01 -5.22
CA CYS A 209 -7.74 -7.95 -5.68
C CYS A 209 -8.12 -8.94 -4.58
N VAL A 210 -7.15 -9.60 -3.97
CA VAL A 210 -7.37 -10.55 -2.88
C VAL A 210 -8.12 -9.87 -1.74
N THR A 211 -7.66 -8.70 -1.29
CA THR A 211 -8.31 -7.96 -0.19
C THR A 211 -9.76 -7.60 -0.53
N TYR A 212 -10.00 -7.07 -1.73
CA TYR A 212 -11.34 -6.66 -2.17
C TYR A 212 -12.31 -7.85 -2.19
N TYR A 213 -11.91 -8.97 -2.81
CA TYR A 213 -12.78 -10.14 -2.93
C TYR A 213 -13.01 -10.86 -1.60
N VAL A 214 -11.98 -10.97 -0.74
CA VAL A 214 -12.12 -11.53 0.61
C VAL A 214 -13.12 -10.70 1.43
N LEU A 215 -12.99 -9.38 1.42
CA LEU A 215 -13.91 -8.50 2.16
C LEU A 215 -15.34 -8.56 1.63
N LYS A 216 -15.50 -8.64 0.30
CA LYS A 216 -16.82 -8.79 -0.33
C LYS A 216 -17.48 -10.12 0.06
N PHE A 217 -16.71 -11.20 0.08
CA PHE A 217 -17.18 -12.52 0.49
C PHE A 217 -17.63 -12.55 1.96
N VAL A 218 -16.83 -11.97 2.87
CA VAL A 218 -17.17 -11.88 4.29
C VAL A 218 -18.45 -11.06 4.51
N GLN A 219 -18.64 -9.97 3.76
CA GLN A 219 -19.86 -9.15 3.84
C GLN A 219 -21.09 -9.92 3.36
N ASN A 220 -21.00 -10.61 2.23
CA ASN A 220 -22.12 -11.39 1.69
C ASN A 220 -22.56 -12.50 2.66
N ARG A 221 -21.61 -13.23 3.27
CA ARG A 221 -21.94 -14.26 4.27
C ARG A 221 -22.62 -13.67 5.51
N LYS A 222 -22.19 -12.50 5.97
CA LYS A 222 -22.84 -11.82 7.11
C LYS A 222 -24.28 -11.43 6.79
N MET A 223 -24.53 -10.91 5.58
CA MET A 223 -25.88 -10.55 5.13
C MET A 223 -26.79 -11.77 5.01
N GLN A 224 -26.28 -12.86 4.43
CA GLN A 224 -27.03 -14.13 4.33
C GLN A 224 -27.41 -14.70 5.71
N ARG A 225 -26.49 -14.66 6.70
CA ARG A 225 -26.80 -15.09 8.07
C ARG A 225 -27.86 -14.22 8.75
N LEU A 226 -27.83 -12.91 8.52
CA LEU A 226 -28.83 -11.99 9.07
C LEU A 226 -30.21 -12.20 8.43
N SER A 227 -30.28 -12.51 7.13
CA SER A 227 -31.57 -12.83 6.50
C SER A 227 -32.16 -14.17 6.97
N MET A 228 -31.32 -15.17 7.27
CA MET A 228 -31.79 -16.47 7.79
C MET A 228 -32.26 -16.39 9.25
N ASN A 229 -31.70 -15.50 10.08
CA ASN A 229 -32.13 -15.33 11.48
C ASN A 229 -33.38 -14.45 11.64
N ASN A 230 -33.82 -13.76 10.58
CA ASN A 230 -35.02 -12.91 10.57
C ASN A 230 -36.22 -13.60 9.90
N GLN A 231 -36.10 -14.88 9.54
CA GLN A 231 -37.17 -15.77 9.10
C GLN A 231 -37.49 -16.74 10.24
#